data_AF-A0A7U9KUU1-F1
#
_entry.id   AF-A0A7U9KUU1-F1
#
_cell.length_a   1.000
_cell.length_b   1.000
_cell.length_c   1.000
_cell.angle_alpha   90.00
_cell.angle_beta   90.00
_cell.angle_gamma   90.00
#
_symmetry.space_group_name_H-M   'P 1'
#
loop_
_entity.id
_entity.type
_entity.pdbx_description
1 polymer ?
#
loop_
_entity_poly.entity_id
_entity_poly.type
_entity_poly.pdbx_seq_one_letter_code
_entity_poly.pdbx_strand_id
1 'polypeptide(L)'
;MVDAFVTASDTPQEWADLKTEPSGITAELRDEDRQMAVHGFFAPAELLEFVDLTDASARTAWAVRHFGLPTAPRRIRRVEGEPDAGASTCWTPDPAGFTYEVQAPSGTRAGRLSWTEVHVQATERLTPVRYGALRQAVEVEQAHAAAYTTCPLPYRTAEAWNELFYRSWSRRSAALSLRSTAALNAIVPAAVAHPPLF
;
A
#
# COMPACT_ATOMS: atom_id res chain seq x y z
N MET A 1 -14.03 23.21 49.04
CA MET A 1 -15.07 22.59 48.20
C MET A 1 -14.34 22.01 46.99
N VAL A 2 -14.60 20.74 46.70
CA VAL A 2 -13.71 19.75 46.08
C VAL A 2 -13.56 19.93 44.55
N ASP A 3 -12.41 19.45 44.06
CA ASP A 3 -11.95 19.22 42.68
C ASP A 3 -13.01 18.81 41.64
N ALA A 4 -12.73 19.18 40.38
CA ALA A 4 -12.89 18.27 39.24
C ALA A 4 -12.06 18.75 38.03
N PHE A 5 -10.85 18.19 37.91
CA PHE A 5 -10.13 18.09 36.64
C PHE A 5 -10.94 17.16 35.71
N VAL A 6 -11.36 17.65 34.54
CA VAL A 6 -11.92 16.81 33.48
C VAL A 6 -10.80 16.49 32.49
N THR A 7 -10.17 15.33 32.71
CA THR A 7 -9.42 14.60 31.69
C THR A 7 -10.40 13.92 30.75
N ALA A 8 -10.55 14.42 29.53
CA ALA A 8 -11.22 13.69 28.46
C ALA A 8 -10.18 12.83 27.71
N SER A 9 -9.86 11.67 28.30
CA SER A 9 -9.37 10.52 27.54
C SER A 9 -10.57 9.83 26.91
N ASP A 10 -10.88 10.19 25.66
CA ASP A 10 -11.76 9.38 24.81
C ASP A 10 -10.90 8.80 23.69
N THR A 11 -10.12 7.78 24.06
CA THR A 11 -9.63 6.81 23.07
C THR A 11 -10.78 5.83 22.85
N PRO A 12 -11.23 5.56 21.61
CA PRO A 12 -12.31 4.62 21.39
C PRO A 12 -11.94 3.24 21.94
N GLN A 13 -12.68 2.81 22.95
CA GLN A 13 -12.54 1.54 23.65
C GLN A 13 -12.72 0.31 22.73
N GLU A 14 -13.16 0.51 21.48
CA GLU A 14 -13.31 -0.51 20.43
C GLU A 14 -11.99 -1.20 20.01
N TRP A 15 -10.83 -0.63 20.36
CA TRP A 15 -9.53 -1.20 20.00
C TRP A 15 -8.84 -1.97 21.15
N ALA A 16 -9.38 -1.91 22.38
CA ALA A 16 -8.79 -2.59 23.53
C ALA A 16 -9.06 -4.11 23.52
N ASP A 17 -10.12 -4.54 22.85
CA ASP A 17 -10.54 -5.96 22.82
C ASP A 17 -9.79 -6.80 21.76
N LEU A 18 -8.85 -6.22 21.01
CA LEU A 18 -7.99 -6.96 20.07
C LEU A 18 -6.69 -7.48 20.71
N LYS A 19 -6.55 -7.39 22.04
CA LYS A 19 -5.38 -7.92 22.77
C LYS A 19 -5.59 -9.30 23.41
N THR A 20 -6.61 -10.05 22.99
CA THR A 20 -6.82 -11.41 23.50
C THR A 20 -6.27 -12.44 22.54
N GLU A 21 -4.98 -12.75 22.74
CA GLU A 21 -4.14 -13.88 22.24
C GLU A 21 -4.12 -14.23 20.74
N PRO A 22 -2.94 -14.68 20.26
CA PRO A 22 -2.95 -16.07 19.86
C PRO A 22 -1.73 -16.82 20.38
N SER A 23 -1.94 -17.70 21.36
CA SER A 23 -1.18 -18.95 21.48
C SER A 23 -1.58 -19.92 20.34
N GLY A 24 -1.61 -19.42 19.10
CA GLY A 24 -1.99 -20.15 17.89
C GLY A 24 -0.78 -20.31 17.00
N ILE A 25 -0.55 -21.52 16.49
CA ILE A 25 0.55 -21.87 15.59
C ILE A 25 0.55 -20.89 14.40
N THR A 26 1.54 -20.00 14.33
CA THR A 26 1.74 -19.14 13.16
C THR A 26 2.19 -20.03 12.00
N ALA A 27 1.35 -20.16 10.99
CA ALA A 27 1.70 -20.90 9.78
C ALA A 27 2.54 -20.03 8.83
N GLU A 28 3.31 -20.67 7.95
CA GLU A 28 4.09 -19.97 6.93
C GLU A 28 3.20 -19.33 5.85
N LEU A 29 3.71 -18.28 5.18
CA LEU A 29 3.03 -17.64 4.05
C LEU A 29 2.90 -18.60 2.88
N ARG A 30 1.70 -18.65 2.29
CA ARG A 30 1.44 -19.30 1.00
C ARG A 30 2.04 -18.48 -0.15
N ASP A 31 2.18 -19.07 -1.33
CA ASP A 31 2.67 -18.36 -2.52
C ASP A 31 1.78 -17.17 -2.88
N GLU A 32 0.46 -17.35 -2.78
CA GLU A 32 -0.52 -16.28 -2.97
C GLU A 32 -0.35 -15.15 -1.93
N ASP A 33 0.00 -15.49 -0.68
CA ASP A 33 0.26 -14.49 0.35
C ASP A 33 1.54 -13.70 0.02
N ARG A 34 2.60 -14.37 -0.46
CA ARG A 34 3.85 -13.71 -0.89
C ARG A 34 3.60 -12.77 -2.08
N GLN A 35 2.82 -13.21 -3.06
CA GLN A 35 2.43 -12.38 -4.20
C GLN A 35 1.61 -11.16 -3.75
N MET A 36 0.63 -11.36 -2.87
CA MET A 36 -0.16 -10.27 -2.28
C MET A 36 0.70 -9.31 -1.45
N ALA A 37 1.71 -9.84 -0.76
CA ALA A 37 2.63 -9.05 0.04
C ALA A 37 3.41 -8.06 -0.84
N VAL A 38 3.91 -8.49 -2.01
CA VAL A 38 4.61 -7.61 -2.95
C VAL A 38 3.64 -6.66 -3.65
N HIS A 39 2.49 -7.17 -4.12
CA HIS A 39 1.46 -6.37 -4.79
C HIS A 39 0.98 -5.18 -3.93
N GLY A 40 0.64 -5.45 -2.66
CA GLY A 40 0.11 -4.44 -1.74
C GLY A 40 1.16 -3.52 -1.12
N PHE A 41 2.46 -3.80 -1.30
CA PHE A 41 3.53 -3.03 -0.66
C PHE A 41 3.79 -1.70 -1.37
N PHE A 42 3.83 -1.67 -2.70
CA PHE A 42 4.28 -0.47 -3.43
C PHE A 42 3.12 0.45 -3.82
N ALA A 43 3.33 1.76 -3.69
CA ALA A 43 2.67 2.73 -4.57
C ALA A 43 3.33 2.70 -5.98
N PRO A 44 2.62 3.13 -7.05
CA PRO A 44 3.17 3.11 -8.42
C PRO A 44 4.54 3.80 -8.57
N ALA A 45 4.73 4.96 -7.95
CA ALA A 45 5.99 5.69 -7.99
C ALA A 45 7.12 4.98 -7.22
N GLU A 46 6.79 4.33 -6.09
CA GLU A 46 7.76 3.58 -5.29
C GLU A 46 8.22 2.32 -6.02
N LEU A 47 7.31 1.63 -6.72
CA LEU A 47 7.70 0.50 -7.55
C LEU A 47 8.65 0.93 -8.67
N LEU A 48 8.35 2.05 -9.35
CA LEU A 48 9.20 2.59 -10.41
C LEU A 48 10.60 2.90 -9.90
N GLU A 49 10.69 3.60 -8.76
CA GLU A 49 11.97 3.89 -8.12
C GLU A 49 12.71 2.59 -7.75
N PHE A 50 12.01 1.62 -7.16
CA PHE A 50 12.61 0.37 -6.69
C PHE A 50 13.18 -0.49 -7.83
N VAL A 51 12.50 -0.57 -8.98
CA VAL A 51 12.98 -1.34 -10.14
C VAL A 51 14.15 -0.67 -10.85
N ASP A 52 14.29 0.66 -10.74
CA ASP A 52 15.42 1.41 -11.31
C ASP A 52 16.72 1.27 -10.49
N LEU A 53 16.67 0.64 -9.31
CA LEU A 53 17.84 0.41 -8.47
C LEU A 53 18.76 -0.67 -9.06
N THR A 54 20.04 -0.33 -9.17
CA THR A 54 21.06 -1.13 -9.86
C THR A 54 21.32 -2.49 -9.23
N ASP A 55 21.38 -2.57 -7.90
CA ASP A 55 21.81 -3.77 -7.18
C ASP A 55 21.21 -3.86 -5.77
N ALA A 56 21.55 -4.95 -5.07
CA ALA A 56 21.06 -5.20 -3.71
C ALA A 56 21.51 -4.15 -2.70
N SER A 57 22.69 -3.55 -2.87
CA SER A 57 23.17 -2.50 -1.96
C SER A 57 22.35 -1.21 -2.13
N ALA A 58 22.02 -0.85 -3.38
CA ALA A 58 21.16 0.27 -3.69
C ALA A 58 19.75 0.08 -3.10
N ARG A 59 19.21 -1.15 -3.12
CA ARG A 59 17.93 -1.50 -2.50
C ARG A 59 17.94 -1.39 -0.99
N THR A 60 19.01 -1.85 -0.34
CA THR A 60 19.17 -1.66 1.10
C THR A 60 19.28 -0.18 1.46
N ALA A 61 20.03 0.61 0.71
CA ALA A 61 20.15 2.05 0.94
C ALA A 61 18.81 2.79 0.73
N TRP A 62 18.07 2.43 -0.32
CA TRP A 62 16.70 2.89 -0.57
C TRP A 62 15.79 2.55 0.62
N ALA A 63 15.84 1.31 1.12
CA ALA A 63 15.04 0.87 2.25
C ALA A 63 15.40 1.57 3.56
N VAL A 64 16.68 1.83 3.82
CA VAL A 64 17.12 2.64 4.97
C VAL A 64 16.57 4.07 4.88
N ARG A 65 16.54 4.66 3.69
CA ARG A 65 16.01 6.02 3.50
C ARG A 65 14.50 6.09 3.73
N HIS A 66 13.75 5.06 3.33
CA HIS A 66 12.28 5.04 3.49
C HIS A 66 11.82 4.50 4.85
N PHE A 67 12.55 3.56 5.43
CA PHE A 67 12.13 2.76 6.61
C PHE A 67 13.19 2.67 7.71
N GLY A 68 14.29 3.42 7.63
CA GLY A 68 15.35 3.42 8.64
C GLY A 68 14.95 4.07 9.97
N LEU A 69 13.83 4.80 9.98
CA LEU A 69 13.17 5.24 11.21
C LEU A 69 11.98 4.32 11.50
N PRO A 70 11.63 4.12 12.79
CA PRO A 70 10.44 3.35 13.16
C PRO A 70 9.21 3.91 12.45
N THR A 71 8.67 3.13 11.51
CA THR A 71 7.43 3.44 10.81
C THR A 71 6.32 2.61 11.43
N ALA A 72 5.12 3.20 11.55
CA ALA A 72 3.97 2.44 11.97
C ALA A 72 3.72 1.30 10.96
N PRO A 73 3.36 0.09 11.41
CA PRO A 73 3.06 -1.00 10.50
C PRO A 73 1.93 -0.59 9.54
N ARG A 74 2.11 -0.89 8.25
CA ARG A 74 1.08 -0.62 7.25
C ARG A 74 0.04 -1.73 7.34
N ARG A 75 -1.23 -1.36 7.49
CA ARG A 75 -2.35 -2.32 7.58
C ARG A 75 -3.36 -2.07 6.47
N ILE A 76 -3.77 -3.13 5.81
CA ILE A 76 -4.77 -3.10 4.73
C ILE A 76 -5.69 -4.32 4.93
N ARG A 77 -6.95 -4.21 4.50
CA ARG A 77 -7.84 -5.37 4.38
C ARG A 77 -7.85 -5.87 2.95
N ARG A 78 -7.79 -7.18 2.78
CA ARG A 78 -7.95 -7.81 1.46
C ARG A 78 -9.33 -7.50 0.90
N VAL A 79 -9.38 -7.18 -0.39
CA VAL A 79 -10.63 -6.82 -1.07
C VAL A 79 -11.33 -8.04 -1.65
N GLU A 80 -12.56 -7.86 -2.14
CA GLU A 80 -13.29 -8.90 -2.83
C GLU A 80 -12.53 -9.39 -4.08
N GLY A 81 -12.47 -10.71 -4.26
CA GLY A 81 -11.70 -11.36 -5.35
C GLY A 81 -10.26 -11.74 -5.00
N GLU A 82 -9.71 -11.20 -3.90
CA GLU A 82 -8.41 -11.63 -3.37
C GLU A 82 -8.55 -12.88 -2.49
N PRO A 83 -7.48 -13.70 -2.35
CA PRO A 83 -7.47 -14.82 -1.42
C PRO A 83 -7.74 -14.35 0.01
N ASP A 84 -8.59 -15.07 0.75
CA ASP A 84 -9.03 -14.66 2.10
C ASP A 84 -9.60 -13.23 2.15
N ALA A 85 -10.47 -12.86 1.20
CA ALA A 85 -11.13 -11.56 1.16
C ALA A 85 -11.66 -11.14 2.56
N GLY A 86 -11.39 -9.90 2.96
CA GLY A 86 -11.68 -9.37 4.28
C GLY A 86 -10.61 -9.62 5.35
N ALA A 87 -9.62 -10.48 5.10
CA ALA A 87 -8.49 -10.69 6.02
C ALA A 87 -7.70 -9.40 6.25
N SER A 88 -7.26 -9.19 7.48
CA SER A 88 -6.38 -8.07 7.82
C SER A 88 -4.94 -8.45 7.52
N THR A 89 -4.23 -7.59 6.79
CA THR A 89 -2.83 -7.79 6.46
C THR A 89 -1.97 -6.69 7.05
N CYS A 90 -0.74 -7.03 7.43
CA CYS A 90 0.18 -6.10 8.07
C CYS A 90 1.57 -6.23 7.45
N TRP A 91 2.18 -5.10 7.06
CA TRP A 91 3.58 -5.02 6.67
C TRP A 91 4.36 -4.30 7.75
N THR A 92 5.46 -4.90 8.17
CA THR A 92 6.43 -4.32 9.09
C THR A 92 7.77 -4.22 8.35
N PRO A 93 8.06 -3.08 7.68
CA PRO A 93 9.27 -2.91 6.90
C PRO A 93 10.51 -2.69 7.77
N ASP A 94 11.65 -3.15 7.25
CA ASP A 94 12.96 -2.93 7.82
C ASP A 94 14.02 -2.77 6.70
N PRO A 95 15.26 -2.37 7.02
CA PRO A 95 16.31 -2.19 6.00
C PRO A 95 16.62 -3.41 5.12
N ALA A 96 16.32 -4.63 5.57
CA ALA A 96 16.61 -5.86 4.84
C ALA A 96 15.38 -6.47 4.13
N GLY A 97 14.18 -5.94 4.37
CA GLY A 97 12.95 -6.41 3.73
C GLY A 97 11.70 -5.97 4.49
N PHE A 98 10.72 -6.85 4.58
CA PHE A 98 9.59 -6.68 5.48
C PHE A 98 9.05 -8.00 5.98
N THR A 99 8.47 -7.98 7.18
CA THR A 99 7.59 -9.06 7.64
C THR A 99 6.18 -8.78 7.15
N TYR A 100 5.54 -9.79 6.58
CA TYR A 100 4.14 -9.75 6.18
C TYR A 100 3.34 -10.73 7.02
N GLU A 101 2.22 -10.26 7.56
CA GLU A 101 1.27 -11.05 8.35
C GLU A 101 -0.12 -10.97 7.73
N VAL A 102 -0.83 -12.09 7.72
CA VAL A 102 -2.22 -12.23 7.26
C VAL A 102 -3.04 -12.86 8.37
N GLN A 103 -4.04 -12.13 8.85
CA GLN A 103 -5.02 -12.59 9.82
C GLN A 103 -6.28 -13.02 9.05
N ALA A 104 -6.30 -14.29 8.64
CA ALA A 104 -7.40 -14.89 7.90
C ALA A 104 -8.33 -15.69 8.84
N PRO A 105 -9.58 -15.97 8.44
CA PRO A 105 -10.49 -16.81 9.23
C PRO A 105 -9.93 -18.21 9.54
N SER A 106 -9.08 -18.75 8.66
CA SER A 106 -8.43 -20.05 8.83
C SER A 106 -7.22 -20.03 9.77
N GLY A 107 -6.84 -18.86 10.30
CA GLY A 107 -5.68 -18.66 11.16
C GLY A 107 -4.68 -17.64 10.63
N THR A 108 -3.74 -17.26 11.50
CA THR A 108 -2.68 -16.27 11.20
C THR A 108 -1.52 -16.92 10.46
N ARG A 109 -1.08 -16.28 9.37
CA ARG A 109 0.14 -16.64 8.63
C ARG A 109 1.10 -15.48 8.61
N ALA A 110 2.39 -15.75 8.78
CA ALA A 110 3.42 -14.72 8.73
C ALA A 110 4.69 -15.22 8.07
N GLY A 111 5.45 -14.29 7.50
CA GLY A 111 6.73 -14.61 6.86
C GLY A 111 7.50 -13.35 6.49
N ARG A 112 8.80 -13.53 6.28
CA ARG A 112 9.72 -12.46 5.91
C ARG A 112 9.98 -12.51 4.40
N LEU A 113 9.94 -11.35 3.76
CA LEU A 113 10.38 -11.17 2.38
C LEU A 113 11.57 -10.21 2.37
N SER A 114 12.68 -10.64 1.79
CA SER A 114 13.86 -9.81 1.54
C SER A 114 13.68 -8.91 0.32
N TRP A 115 14.41 -7.78 0.26
CA TRP A 115 14.38 -6.92 -0.93
C TRP A 115 14.83 -7.64 -2.21
N THR A 116 15.68 -8.65 -2.08
CA THR A 116 16.09 -9.49 -3.21
C THR A 116 14.92 -10.33 -3.73
N GLU A 117 14.15 -10.99 -2.84
CA GLU A 117 12.95 -11.74 -3.24
C GLU A 117 11.89 -10.82 -3.87
N VAL A 118 11.67 -9.65 -3.28
CA VAL A 118 10.75 -8.64 -3.82
C VAL A 118 11.17 -8.20 -5.23
N HIS A 119 12.47 -7.98 -5.44
CA HIS A 119 13.02 -7.63 -6.74
C HIS A 119 12.85 -8.75 -7.78
N VAL A 120 13.10 -10.00 -7.41
CA VAL A 120 12.89 -11.15 -8.31
C VAL A 120 11.42 -11.22 -8.75
N GLN A 121 10.47 -11.10 -7.81
CA GLN A 121 9.05 -11.12 -8.14
C GLN A 121 8.63 -9.95 -9.04
N ALA A 122 9.12 -8.73 -8.75
CA ALA A 122 8.80 -7.56 -9.57
C ALA A 122 9.40 -7.67 -10.98
N THR A 123 10.61 -8.21 -11.11
CA THR A 123 11.33 -8.29 -12.39
C THR A 123 10.87 -9.44 -13.28
N GLU A 124 10.33 -10.53 -12.72
CA GLU A 124 9.82 -11.68 -13.47
C GLU A 124 8.82 -11.25 -14.58
N ARG A 125 8.01 -10.22 -14.27
CA ARG A 125 6.99 -9.68 -15.18
C ARG A 125 7.37 -8.34 -15.78
N LEU A 126 8.55 -7.79 -15.48
CA LEU A 126 8.98 -6.49 -15.95
C LEU A 126 9.47 -6.57 -17.39
N THR A 127 8.62 -6.15 -18.33
CA THR A 127 8.99 -5.99 -19.74
C THR A 127 9.20 -4.52 -20.07
N PRO A 128 9.96 -4.16 -21.12
CA PRO A 128 10.12 -2.76 -21.53
C PRO A 128 8.79 -2.03 -21.76
N VAL A 129 7.77 -2.74 -22.26
CA VAL A 129 6.42 -2.19 -22.46
C VAL A 129 5.73 -1.88 -21.14
N ARG A 130 5.79 -2.80 -20.17
CA ARG A 130 5.18 -2.60 -18.84
C ARG A 130 5.91 -1.52 -18.04
N TYR A 131 7.24 -1.50 -18.12
CA TYR A 131 8.06 -0.43 -17.55
C TYR A 131 7.70 0.93 -18.14
N GLY A 132 7.67 1.05 -19.47
CA GLY A 132 7.30 2.30 -20.15
C GLY A 132 5.89 2.77 -19.81
N ALA A 133 4.94 1.85 -19.67
CA ALA A 133 3.57 2.16 -19.24
C ALA A 133 3.51 2.68 -17.78
N LEU A 134 4.24 2.04 -16.86
CA LEU A 134 4.33 2.49 -15.46
C LEU A 134 4.96 3.88 -15.38
N ARG A 135 6.12 4.05 -16.03
CA ARG A 135 6.84 5.33 -16.07
C ARG A 135 5.97 6.46 -16.60
N GLN A 136 5.34 6.27 -17.77
CA GLN A 136 4.45 7.27 -18.34
C GLN A 136 3.27 7.60 -17.40
N ALA A 137 2.66 6.59 -16.78
CA ALA A 137 1.52 6.80 -15.89
C ALA A 137 1.93 7.61 -14.64
N VAL A 138 3.05 7.26 -14.02
CA VAL A 138 3.61 7.97 -12.86
C VAL A 138 3.97 9.41 -13.22
N GLU A 139 4.67 9.63 -14.35
CA GLU A 139 5.06 10.98 -14.80
C GLU A 139 3.83 11.88 -15.02
N VAL A 140 2.78 11.36 -15.67
CA VAL A 140 1.55 12.14 -15.92
C VAL A 140 0.77 12.41 -14.63
N GLU A 141 0.69 11.43 -13.73
CA GLU A 141 0.05 11.60 -12.42
C GLU A 141 0.77 12.67 -11.58
N GLN A 142 2.10 12.57 -11.47
CA GLN A 142 2.91 13.54 -10.73
C GLN A 142 2.84 14.94 -11.35
N ALA A 143 2.85 15.05 -12.68
CA ALA A 143 2.67 16.35 -13.35
C ALA A 143 1.29 16.96 -13.06
N HIS A 144 0.23 16.15 -13.04
CA HIS A 144 -1.13 16.61 -12.70
C HIS A 144 -1.24 17.02 -11.21
N ALA A 145 -0.60 16.27 -10.32
CA ALA A 145 -0.53 16.60 -8.90
C ALA A 145 0.27 17.90 -8.66
N ALA A 146 1.41 18.08 -9.33
CA ALA A 146 2.22 19.29 -9.25
C ALA A 146 1.52 20.52 -9.86
N ALA A 147 0.67 20.31 -10.87
CA ALA A 147 -0.15 21.36 -11.44
C ALA A 147 -1.31 21.79 -10.53
N TYR A 148 -1.57 21.08 -9.42
CA TYR A 148 -2.55 21.51 -8.43
C TYR A 148 -2.11 22.83 -7.80
N THR A 149 -2.75 23.90 -8.25
CA THR A 149 -2.56 25.21 -7.66
C THR A 149 -3.64 25.41 -6.61
N THR A 150 -3.26 25.56 -5.34
CA THR A 150 -4.18 26.05 -4.31
C THR A 150 -4.61 27.47 -4.68
N CYS A 151 -5.79 27.58 -5.29
CA CYS A 151 -6.62 28.79 -5.42
C CYS A 151 -5.91 30.07 -5.92
N PRO A 152 -5.64 30.23 -7.22
CA PRO A 152 -5.11 31.49 -7.75
C PRO A 152 -6.20 32.58 -7.95
N LEU A 153 -7.48 32.27 -7.77
CA LEU A 153 -8.61 33.19 -8.01
C LEU A 153 -9.62 33.12 -6.86
N PRO A 154 -10.24 34.24 -6.44
CA PRO A 154 -11.18 34.26 -5.33
C PRO A 154 -12.51 33.65 -5.79
N TYR A 155 -12.62 32.32 -5.75
CA TYR A 155 -13.93 31.69 -5.76
C TYR A 155 -14.67 32.22 -4.54
N ARG A 156 -15.76 32.98 -4.78
CA ARG A 156 -16.49 33.69 -3.73
C ARG A 156 -17.10 32.75 -2.67
N THR A 157 -17.31 31.48 -3.01
CA THR A 157 -17.84 30.46 -2.11
C THR A 157 -17.19 29.09 -2.38
N ALA A 158 -17.32 28.17 -1.41
CA ALA A 158 -16.82 26.80 -1.52
C ALA A 158 -17.54 26.01 -2.63
N GLU A 159 -18.83 26.27 -2.87
CA GLU A 159 -19.61 25.64 -3.93
C GLU A 159 -19.08 26.00 -5.32
N ALA A 160 -18.76 27.28 -5.54
CA ALA A 160 -18.19 27.74 -6.80
C ALA A 160 -16.80 27.13 -7.07
N TRP A 161 -15.95 27.03 -6.05
CA TRP A 161 -14.67 26.31 -6.15
C TRP A 161 -14.87 24.82 -6.47
N ASN A 162 -15.84 24.19 -5.79
CA ASN A 162 -16.13 22.78 -5.96
C ASN A 162 -16.57 22.46 -7.40
N GLU A 163 -17.51 23.23 -7.94
CA GLU A 163 -18.10 22.99 -9.25
C GLU A 163 -17.17 23.38 -10.41
N LEU A 164 -16.52 24.54 -10.32
CA LEU A 164 -15.73 25.09 -11.44
C LEU A 164 -14.33 24.49 -11.53
N PHE A 165 -13.78 23.98 -10.42
CA PHE A 165 -12.41 23.49 -10.36
C PHE A 165 -12.27 22.11 -9.72
N TYR A 166 -12.68 21.93 -8.46
CA TYR A 166 -12.35 20.72 -7.72
C TYR A 166 -12.92 19.45 -8.33
N ARG A 167 -14.18 19.44 -8.79
CA ARG A 167 -14.81 18.26 -9.39
C ARG A 167 -14.11 17.79 -10.67
N SER A 168 -13.73 18.70 -11.56
CA SER A 168 -13.05 18.33 -12.80
C SER A 168 -11.62 17.86 -12.52
N TRP A 169 -10.92 18.56 -11.62
CA TRP A 169 -9.57 18.19 -11.20
C TRP A 169 -9.55 16.83 -10.48
N SER A 170 -10.45 16.59 -9.52
CA SER A 170 -10.53 15.34 -8.75
C SER A 170 -10.88 14.15 -9.62
N ARG A 171 -11.81 14.28 -10.57
CA ARG A 171 -12.10 13.22 -11.56
C ARG A 171 -10.85 12.87 -12.37
N ARG A 172 -10.11 13.88 -12.83
CA ARG A 172 -8.86 13.65 -13.58
C ARG A 172 -7.79 13.00 -12.71
N SER A 173 -7.64 13.45 -11.47
CA SER A 173 -6.71 12.85 -10.50
C SER A 173 -7.04 11.37 -10.25
N ALA A 174 -8.31 11.03 -10.02
CA ALA A 174 -8.75 9.65 -9.84
C ALA A 174 -8.49 8.78 -11.08
N ALA A 175 -8.77 9.30 -12.28
CA ALA A 175 -8.50 8.56 -13.53
C ALA A 175 -7.01 8.30 -13.75
N LEU A 176 -6.14 9.25 -13.38
CA LEU A 176 -4.69 9.07 -13.48
C LEU A 176 -4.17 8.06 -12.45
N SER A 177 -4.67 8.13 -11.21
CA SER A 177 -4.33 7.16 -10.16
C SER A 177 -4.75 5.74 -10.55
N LEU A 178 -5.95 5.55 -11.11
CA LEU A 178 -6.39 4.25 -11.62
C LEU A 178 -5.47 3.73 -12.73
N ARG A 179 -4.98 4.62 -13.61
CA ARG A 179 -4.06 4.24 -14.68
C ARG A 179 -2.69 3.82 -14.15
N SER A 180 -2.14 4.53 -13.16
CA SER A 180 -0.85 4.18 -12.57
C SER A 180 -0.94 2.89 -11.75
N THR A 181 -2.04 2.69 -11.00
CA THR A 181 -2.34 1.40 -10.34
C THR A 181 -2.48 0.27 -11.36
N ALA A 182 -3.18 0.47 -12.48
CA ALA A 182 -3.30 -0.56 -13.52
C ALA A 182 -1.93 -0.93 -14.13
N ALA A 183 -1.03 0.04 -14.32
CA ALA A 183 0.32 -0.21 -14.79
C ALA A 183 1.18 -0.98 -13.77
N LEU A 184 1.05 -0.65 -12.47
CA LEU A 184 1.64 -1.42 -11.38
C LEU A 184 1.13 -2.86 -11.38
N ASN A 185 -0.20 -3.06 -11.50
CA ASN A 185 -0.83 -4.39 -11.49
C ASN A 185 -0.39 -5.25 -12.68
N ALA A 186 0.02 -4.64 -13.80
CA ALA A 186 0.57 -5.36 -14.94
C ALA A 186 1.97 -5.96 -14.65
N ILE A 187 2.70 -5.40 -13.68
CA ILE A 187 4.02 -5.86 -13.23
C ILE A 187 3.87 -6.78 -12.01
N VAL A 188 3.21 -6.29 -10.96
CA VAL A 188 2.93 -7.01 -9.71
C VAL A 188 1.43 -7.22 -9.55
N PRO A 189 0.83 -8.23 -10.21
CA PRO A 189 -0.60 -8.46 -10.11
C PRO A 189 -1.00 -9.00 -8.75
N ALA A 190 -2.22 -8.68 -8.32
CA ALA A 190 -2.85 -9.36 -7.20
C ALA A 190 -2.94 -10.87 -7.47
N ALA A 191 -2.80 -11.67 -6.42
CA ALA A 191 -3.19 -13.07 -6.48
C ALA A 191 -4.72 -13.16 -6.67
N VAL A 192 -5.17 -14.14 -7.43
CA VAL A 192 -6.59 -14.39 -7.65
C VAL A 192 -7.00 -15.52 -6.73
N ALA A 193 -8.12 -15.36 -6.03
CA ALA A 193 -8.67 -16.46 -5.25
C ALA A 193 -8.99 -17.66 -6.16
N HIS A 194 -8.39 -18.80 -5.88
CA HIS A 194 -8.82 -20.04 -6.52
C HIS A 194 -10.18 -20.45 -5.92
N PRO A 195 -11.24 -20.63 -6.72
CA PRO A 195 -12.49 -21.15 -6.19
C PRO A 195 -12.25 -22.54 -5.59
N PRO A 196 -12.91 -22.87 -4.46
CA PRO A 196 -12.76 -24.19 -3.86
C PRO A 196 -13.17 -25.25 -4.88
N LEU A 197 -12.33 -26.28 -5.02
CA LEU A 197 -12.57 -27.38 -5.96
C LEU A 197 -13.72 -28.30 -5.51
N PHE A 198 -14.22 -28.12 -4.28
CA PHE A 198 -15.24 -28.95 -3.64
C PHE A 198 -16.14 -28.11 -2.74
#